data_AF-A0AA35J7U1-F1
#
_entry.id   AF-A0AA35J7U1-F1
#
_cell.length_a   1.000
_cell.length_b   1.000
_cell.length_c   1.000
_cell.angle_alpha   90.00
_cell.angle_beta   90.00
_cell.angle_gamma   90.00
#
_symmetry.space_group_name_H-M   'P 1'
#
loop_
_entity.id
_entity.type
_entity.pdbx_description
1 polymer ?
#
loop_
_entity_poly.entity_id
_entity_poly.type
_entity_poly.pdbx_seq_one_letter_code
_entity_poly.pdbx_strand_id
1 'polypeptide(L)'
;MKPVYEKRDAYIDEIAEFWKIVFSQHVSFANYIRASDFKYVDAIDKIEVQWLALASKTHDTRDFSITFHFHGIDGDFQKQTVTKVFQIKKSEDDQEDGILTSEPASVEWPRSYDSINPDLIKDKRSPEGKKKYRQGMKTIFGWFRWTGLKPGKEFPHGDSLASLFSEEIYPFCVKYYTEAQRDLEDEEGESGLSADDDGEDDEGSLGEVDLPLSDEEPDSKKRKV
;
A
#
# COMPACT_ATOMS: atom_id res chain seq x y z
N MET A 1 -18.84 9.02 -6.38
CA MET A 1 -18.27 7.67 -6.29
C MET A 1 -18.90 6.79 -5.21
N LYS A 2 -19.34 7.32 -4.05
CA LYS A 2 -19.92 6.54 -2.94
C LYS A 2 -20.83 5.34 -3.33
N PRO A 3 -21.95 5.50 -4.07
CA PRO A 3 -22.82 4.36 -4.40
C PRO A 3 -22.17 3.34 -5.35
N VAL A 4 -21.16 3.75 -6.13
CA VAL A 4 -20.39 2.85 -6.99
C VAL A 4 -19.45 1.99 -6.16
N TYR A 5 -18.80 2.59 -5.16
CA TYR A 5 -17.96 1.84 -4.21
C TYR A 5 -18.77 0.87 -3.36
N GLU A 6 -19.94 1.28 -2.84
CA GLU A 6 -20.83 0.37 -2.10
C GLU A 6 -21.23 -0.86 -2.92
N LYS A 7 -21.58 -0.66 -4.20
CA LYS A 7 -21.91 -1.76 -5.10
C LYS A 7 -20.70 -2.63 -5.43
N ARG A 8 -19.53 -2.02 -5.65
CA ARG A 8 -18.28 -2.74 -5.92
C ARG A 8 -17.88 -3.60 -4.72
N ASP A 9 -17.90 -3.01 -3.53
CA ASP A 9 -17.46 -3.67 -2.30
C ASP A 9 -18.38 -4.84 -1.94
N ALA A 10 -19.68 -4.75 -2.25
CA ALA A 10 -20.60 -5.89 -2.11
C ALA A 10 -20.19 -7.12 -2.95
N TYR A 11 -19.62 -6.92 -4.14
CA TYR A 11 -19.07 -8.02 -4.95
C TYR A 11 -17.68 -8.47 -4.46
N ILE A 12 -16.86 -7.53 -3.98
CA ILE A 12 -15.54 -7.86 -3.41
C ILE A 12 -15.70 -8.77 -2.18
N ASP A 13 -16.72 -8.52 -1.34
CA ASP A 13 -17.03 -9.33 -0.15
C ASP A 13 -17.36 -10.81 -0.49
N GLU A 14 -17.71 -11.12 -1.75
CA GLU A 14 -17.96 -12.49 -2.22
C GLU A 14 -16.69 -13.20 -2.72
N ILE A 15 -15.59 -12.46 -2.94
CA ILE A 15 -14.34 -13.00 -3.48
C ILE A 15 -13.36 -13.29 -2.34
N ALA A 16 -13.12 -14.58 -2.09
CA ALA A 16 -12.13 -15.01 -1.10
C ALA A 16 -10.73 -14.50 -1.47
N GLU A 17 -9.95 -14.13 -0.44
CA GLU A 17 -8.56 -13.67 -0.57
C GLU A 17 -8.36 -12.43 -1.49
N PHE A 18 -9.41 -11.71 -1.85
CA PHE A 18 -9.32 -10.54 -2.73
C PHE A 18 -8.26 -9.54 -2.26
N TRP A 19 -8.35 -9.10 -1.00
CA TRP A 19 -7.43 -8.10 -0.46
C TRP A 19 -6.00 -8.62 -0.30
N LYS A 20 -5.84 -9.89 0.08
CA LYS A 20 -4.53 -10.57 0.10
C LYS A 20 -3.84 -10.46 -1.26
N ILE A 21 -4.54 -10.83 -2.33
CA ILE A 21 -4.03 -10.76 -3.71
C ILE A 21 -3.69 -9.32 -4.09
N VAL A 22 -4.58 -8.36 -3.80
CA VAL A 22 -4.35 -6.93 -4.09
C VAL A 22 -3.08 -6.42 -3.42
N PHE A 23 -2.85 -6.77 -2.15
CA PHE A 23 -1.66 -6.34 -1.42
C PHE A 23 -0.37 -6.97 -1.93
N SER A 24 -0.42 -8.23 -2.37
CA SER A 24 0.73 -8.90 -2.99
C SER A 24 1.10 -8.29 -4.34
N GLN A 25 0.11 -7.87 -5.14
CA GLN A 25 0.36 -7.23 -6.44
C GLN A 25 0.88 -5.79 -6.31
N HIS A 26 0.49 -5.08 -5.25
CA HIS A 26 0.81 -3.67 -5.12
C HIS A 26 2.29 -3.41 -4.75
N VAL A 27 3.14 -3.16 -5.75
CA VAL A 27 4.60 -3.00 -5.61
C VAL A 27 5.06 -2.08 -4.48
N SER A 28 4.43 -0.91 -4.31
CA SER A 28 4.88 0.08 -3.32
C SER A 28 4.44 -0.25 -1.89
N PHE A 29 3.40 -1.06 -1.69
CA PHE A 29 2.83 -1.31 -0.36
C PHE A 29 3.83 -2.05 0.54
N ALA A 30 4.53 -3.03 -0.02
CA ALA A 30 5.56 -3.81 0.66
C ALA A 30 6.70 -2.94 1.22
N ASN A 31 6.97 -1.77 0.64
CA ASN A 31 8.05 -0.87 1.06
C ASN A 31 7.79 -0.19 2.41
N TYR A 32 6.52 -0.11 2.84
CA TYR A 32 6.15 0.57 4.08
C TYR A 32 6.20 -0.34 5.30
N ILE A 33 6.00 -1.64 5.12
CA ILE A 33 5.79 -2.60 6.21
C ILE A 33 6.93 -3.61 6.28
N ARG A 34 6.93 -4.45 7.33
CA ARG A 34 7.90 -5.54 7.42
C ARG A 34 7.40 -6.75 6.65
N ALA A 35 8.31 -7.55 6.11
CA ALA A 35 7.96 -8.82 5.47
C ALA A 35 7.14 -9.75 6.40
N SER A 36 7.42 -9.73 7.71
CA SER A 36 6.65 -10.50 8.70
C SER A 36 5.21 -10.01 8.91
N ASP A 37 4.89 -8.78 8.48
CA ASP A 37 3.55 -8.23 8.59
C ASP A 37 2.59 -8.85 7.57
N PHE A 38 3.09 -9.39 6.45
CA PHE A 38 2.25 -10.02 5.41
C PHE A 38 1.39 -11.14 5.98
N LYS A 39 1.88 -11.89 6.99
CA LYS A 39 1.08 -12.88 7.71
C LYS A 39 -0.27 -12.32 8.20
N TYR A 40 -0.30 -11.07 8.66
CA TYR A 40 -1.49 -10.43 9.21
C TYR A 40 -2.20 -9.51 8.20
N VAL A 41 -1.49 -9.04 7.18
CA VAL A 41 -2.10 -8.38 6.02
C VAL A 41 -2.97 -9.37 5.25
N ASP A 42 -2.51 -10.62 5.11
CA ASP A 42 -3.29 -11.73 4.55
C ASP A 42 -4.54 -12.06 5.38
N ALA A 43 -4.58 -11.59 6.63
CA ALA A 43 -5.75 -11.71 7.49
C ALA A 43 -6.83 -10.64 7.21
N ILE A 44 -6.60 -9.72 6.28
CA ILE A 44 -7.57 -8.69 5.88
C ILE A 44 -8.52 -9.28 4.84
N ASP A 45 -9.81 -9.30 5.16
CA ASP A 45 -10.88 -9.71 4.25
C ASP A 45 -11.73 -8.51 3.78
N LYS A 46 -11.63 -7.35 4.44
CA LYS A 46 -12.40 -6.17 4.06
C LYS A 46 -11.68 -4.85 4.39
N ILE A 47 -11.76 -3.92 3.45
CA ILE A 47 -11.33 -2.53 3.59
C ILE A 47 -12.45 -1.62 3.11
N GLU A 48 -12.79 -0.61 3.91
CA GLU A 48 -13.75 0.42 3.54
C GLU A 48 -13.13 1.81 3.73
N VAL A 49 -13.20 2.66 2.71
CA VAL A 49 -12.76 4.06 2.80
C VAL A 49 -13.98 4.98 2.68
N GLN A 50 -14.13 5.89 3.64
CA GLN A 50 -15.20 6.88 3.66
C GLN A 50 -14.60 8.29 3.70
N TRP A 51 -14.81 9.05 2.63
CA TRP A 51 -14.40 10.46 2.54
C TRP A 51 -15.30 11.34 3.40
N LEU A 52 -14.71 12.05 4.37
CA LEU A 52 -15.44 12.83 5.37
C LEU A 52 -16.06 14.10 4.80
N ALA A 53 -15.49 14.65 3.73
CA ALA A 53 -16.04 15.79 2.99
C ALA A 53 -17.46 15.55 2.44
N LEU A 54 -17.86 14.28 2.25
CA LEU A 54 -19.21 13.93 1.83
C LEU A 54 -20.24 14.09 2.95
N ALA A 55 -19.80 13.99 4.22
CA ALA A 55 -20.67 14.13 5.39
C ALA A 55 -20.74 15.60 5.87
N SER A 56 -19.66 16.37 5.74
CA SER A 56 -19.64 17.79 6.09
C SER A 56 -18.69 18.59 5.20
N LYS A 57 -19.09 19.80 4.81
CA LYS A 57 -18.27 20.74 4.03
C LYS A 57 -17.10 21.33 4.83
N THR A 58 -17.02 21.07 6.13
CA THR A 58 -15.92 21.54 6.99
C THR A 58 -14.66 20.69 6.84
N HIS A 59 -14.76 19.50 6.26
CA HIS A 59 -13.65 18.60 6.01
C HIS A 59 -12.97 18.90 4.66
N ASP A 60 -11.65 18.71 4.60
CA ASP A 60 -10.92 18.73 3.33
C ASP A 60 -11.34 17.52 2.49
N THR A 61 -11.28 17.62 1.17
CA THR A 61 -11.62 16.50 0.26
C THR A 61 -10.69 15.30 0.43
N ARG A 62 -9.50 15.52 1.00
CA ARG A 62 -8.52 14.50 1.36
C ARG A 62 -8.77 13.89 2.75
N ASP A 63 -9.76 14.36 3.50
CA ASP A 63 -10.11 13.77 4.79
C ASP A 63 -10.90 12.47 4.56
N PHE A 64 -10.45 11.39 5.19
CA PHE A 64 -11.13 10.09 5.10
C PHE A 64 -10.97 9.28 6.39
N SER A 65 -11.87 8.33 6.59
CA SER A 65 -11.68 7.21 7.51
C SER A 65 -11.48 5.94 6.71
N ILE A 66 -10.56 5.09 7.15
CA ILE A 66 -10.36 3.75 6.61
C ILE A 66 -10.65 2.72 7.70
N THR A 67 -11.46 1.73 7.36
CA THR A 67 -11.82 0.61 8.25
C THR A 67 -11.27 -0.68 7.68
N PHE A 68 -10.51 -1.40 8.51
CA PHE A 68 -10.00 -2.73 8.20
C PHE A 68 -10.76 -3.77 9.02
N HIS A 69 -11.20 -4.84 8.39
CA HIS A 69 -11.62 -6.04 9.10
C HIS A 69 -10.55 -7.11 8.93
N PHE A 70 -10.14 -7.69 10.07
CA PHE A 70 -9.21 -8.79 10.13
C PHE A 70 -9.97 -10.03 10.58
N HIS A 71 -9.89 -11.13 9.83
CA HIS A 71 -10.53 -12.39 10.20
C HIS A 71 -9.79 -13.14 11.32
N GLY A 72 -8.52 -12.79 11.57
CA GLY A 72 -7.71 -13.32 12.67
C GLY A 72 -6.89 -14.56 12.28
N ILE A 73 -6.06 -15.02 13.20
CA ILE A 73 -5.22 -16.22 13.09
C ILE A 73 -5.24 -16.92 14.43
N ASP A 74 -5.77 -18.14 14.46
CA ASP A 74 -5.95 -18.92 15.68
C ASP A 74 -4.65 -19.03 16.49
N GLY A 75 -4.74 -18.68 17.78
CA GLY A 75 -3.64 -18.75 18.72
C GLY A 75 -2.63 -17.61 18.65
N ASP A 76 -2.71 -16.71 17.67
CA ASP A 76 -1.71 -15.64 17.45
C ASP A 76 -2.32 -14.24 17.30
N PHE A 77 -3.35 -14.07 16.47
CA PHE A 77 -3.92 -12.76 16.13
C PHE A 77 -5.44 -12.81 16.19
N GLN A 78 -6.07 -11.91 16.96
CA GLN A 78 -7.52 -11.97 17.10
C GLN A 78 -8.27 -11.35 15.91
N LYS A 79 -9.47 -11.87 15.65
CA LYS A 79 -10.45 -11.23 14.78
C LYS A 79 -10.82 -9.86 15.34
N GLN A 80 -10.71 -8.80 14.53
CA GLN A 80 -11.01 -7.44 14.97
C GLN A 80 -11.31 -6.50 13.80
N THR A 81 -12.01 -5.42 14.09
CA THR A 81 -12.26 -4.33 13.14
C THR A 81 -11.61 -3.06 13.67
N VAL A 82 -10.80 -2.40 12.85
CA VAL A 82 -10.05 -1.20 13.24
C VAL A 82 -10.35 -0.09 12.25
N THR A 83 -10.90 1.01 12.76
CA THR A 83 -11.10 2.25 11.98
C THR A 83 -10.05 3.28 12.37
N LYS A 84 -9.39 3.86 11.37
CA LYS A 84 -8.45 4.97 11.55
C LYS A 84 -8.89 6.15 10.70
N VAL A 85 -8.82 7.35 11.29
CA VAL A 85 -9.28 8.60 10.68
C VAL A 85 -8.09 9.48 10.33
N PHE A 86 -8.12 10.07 9.14
CA PHE A 86 -7.09 10.96 8.61
C PHE A 86 -7.71 12.28 8.20
N GLN A 87 -7.09 13.38 8.62
CA GLN A 87 -7.55 14.73 8.35
C GLN A 87 -6.39 15.67 8.04
N ILE A 88 -6.61 16.59 7.11
CA ILE A 88 -5.67 17.66 6.79
C ILE A 88 -5.69 18.70 7.91
N LYS A 89 -4.53 18.93 8.51
CA LYS A 89 -4.31 20.01 9.48
C LYS A 89 -3.47 21.10 8.83
N LYS A 90 -4.02 22.31 8.76
CA LYS A 90 -3.30 23.50 8.32
C LYS A 90 -2.68 24.20 9.53
N SER A 91 -1.43 24.64 9.37
CA SER A 91 -0.78 25.54 10.33
C SER A 91 -1.33 26.95 10.10
N GLU A 92 -1.52 27.74 11.17
CA GLU A 92 -1.95 29.15 11.02
C GLU A 92 -0.88 30.02 10.34
N ASP A 93 0.38 29.59 10.40
CA ASP A 93 1.54 30.34 9.92
C ASP A 93 2.04 29.91 8.52
N ASP A 94 1.65 28.73 8.02
CA ASP A 94 2.14 28.19 6.76
C ASP A 94 1.08 28.31 5.64
N GLN A 95 1.48 28.88 4.49
CA GLN A 95 0.67 28.92 3.26
C GLN A 95 0.62 27.57 2.53
N GLU A 96 1.12 26.50 3.16
CA GLU A 96 1.12 25.15 2.59
C GLU A 96 -0.29 24.52 2.63
N ASP A 97 -0.53 23.55 1.75
CA ASP A 97 -1.83 22.88 1.59
C ASP A 97 -2.29 22.04 2.80
N GLY A 98 -1.56 22.10 3.91
CA GLY A 98 -1.77 21.34 5.14
C GLY A 98 -1.15 19.95 5.09
N ILE A 99 -0.90 19.38 6.27
CA ILE A 99 -0.34 18.03 6.44
C ILE A 99 -1.43 17.05 6.84
N LEU A 100 -1.32 15.80 6.37
CA LEU A 100 -2.20 14.73 6.82
C LEU A 100 -1.84 14.37 8.27
N THR A 101 -2.86 14.29 9.13
CA THR A 101 -2.70 13.91 10.54
C THR A 101 -3.75 12.87 10.91
N SER A 102 -3.51 12.14 12.00
CA SER A 102 -4.40 11.10 12.47
C SER A 102 -4.40 11.01 14.00
N GLU A 103 -5.36 10.30 14.56
CA GLU A 103 -5.34 9.88 15.97
C GLU A 103 -4.93 8.40 16.06
N PRO A 104 -4.30 7.96 17.17
CA PRO A 104 -4.01 6.56 17.39
C PRO A 104 -5.29 5.72 17.40
N ALA A 105 -5.35 4.69 16.56
CA ALA A 105 -6.44 3.72 16.56
C ALA A 105 -6.06 2.54 17.47
N SER A 106 -7.02 2.07 18.27
CA SER A 106 -6.83 0.89 19.11
C SER A 106 -6.83 -0.37 18.24
N VAL A 107 -5.73 -1.11 18.26
CA VAL A 107 -5.57 -2.40 17.59
C VAL A 107 -4.87 -3.35 18.54
N GLU A 108 -5.36 -4.59 18.61
CA GLU A 108 -4.66 -5.64 19.35
C GLU A 108 -3.57 -6.24 18.49
N TRP A 109 -2.34 -6.24 19.02
CA TRP A 109 -1.18 -6.73 18.30
C TRP A 109 -1.13 -8.27 18.36
N PRO A 110 -0.55 -8.93 17.34
CA PRO A 110 -0.32 -10.36 17.38
C PRO A 110 0.57 -10.77 18.55
N ARG A 111 0.33 -11.95 19.12
CA ARG A 111 1.16 -12.52 20.21
C ARG A 111 2.61 -12.71 19.76
N SER A 112 2.82 -13.10 18.51
CA SER A 112 4.16 -13.18 17.91
C SER A 112 4.93 -11.86 17.98
N TYR A 113 4.23 -10.73 18.14
CA TYR A 113 4.81 -9.39 18.25
C TYR A 113 4.94 -8.90 19.70
N ASP A 114 4.65 -9.72 20.71
CA ASP A 114 4.75 -9.32 22.13
C ASP A 114 6.11 -8.71 22.49
N SER A 115 7.20 -9.23 21.91
CA SER A 115 8.56 -8.76 22.16
C SER A 115 8.87 -7.36 21.61
N ILE A 116 8.09 -6.90 20.62
CA ILE A 116 8.23 -5.59 19.96
C ILE A 116 6.99 -4.71 20.16
N ASN A 117 5.96 -5.22 20.81
CA ASN A 117 4.73 -4.49 21.14
C ASN A 117 5.07 -3.34 22.11
N PRO A 118 4.85 -2.07 21.71
CA PRO A 118 5.10 -0.92 22.56
C PRO A 118 4.49 -1.01 23.95
N ASP A 119 3.34 -1.64 24.12
CA ASP A 119 2.62 -1.64 25.38
C ASP A 119 3.12 -2.73 26.34
N LEU A 120 3.86 -3.72 25.83
CA LEU A 120 4.47 -4.80 26.60
C LEU A 120 5.97 -4.58 26.88
N ILE A 121 6.63 -3.64 26.20
CA ILE A 121 8.03 -3.29 26.47
C ILE A 121 8.14 -2.57 27.81
N LYS A 122 8.72 -3.26 28.81
CA LYS A 122 8.90 -2.78 30.19
C LYS A 122 9.75 -1.50 30.28
N ASP A 123 10.93 -1.49 29.67
CA ASP A 123 11.85 -0.34 29.69
C ASP A 123 12.17 0.15 28.29
N LYS A 124 11.41 1.15 27.83
CA LYS A 124 11.60 1.83 26.53
C LYS A 124 12.81 2.76 26.49
N ARG A 125 13.48 3.03 27.62
CA ARG A 125 14.66 3.93 27.69
C ARG A 125 15.97 3.18 27.55
N SER A 126 16.01 1.91 27.94
CA SER A 126 17.15 1.01 27.71
C SER A 126 17.54 0.93 26.22
N PRO A 127 18.82 0.68 25.88
CA PRO A 127 19.24 0.48 24.49
C PRO A 127 18.47 -0.64 23.78
N GLU A 128 18.23 -1.75 24.47
CA GLU A 128 17.48 -2.89 23.92
C GLU A 128 15.99 -2.57 23.74
N GLY A 129 15.35 -1.94 24.73
CA GLY A 129 13.95 -1.55 24.63
C GLY A 129 13.71 -0.49 23.56
N LYS A 130 14.64 0.46 23.38
CA LYS A 130 14.60 1.40 22.24
C LYS A 130 14.68 0.66 20.90
N LYS A 131 15.54 -0.36 20.79
CA LYS A 131 15.65 -1.19 19.59
C LYS A 131 14.34 -1.93 19.31
N LYS A 132 13.78 -2.62 20.30
CA LYS A 132 12.49 -3.35 20.18
C LYS A 132 11.33 -2.41 19.84
N TYR A 133 11.23 -1.26 20.51
CA TYR A 133 10.21 -0.25 20.21
C TYR A 133 10.30 0.25 18.76
N ARG A 134 11.51 0.59 18.29
CA ARG A 134 11.73 1.01 16.90
C ARG A 134 11.40 -0.08 15.89
N GLN A 135 11.62 -1.35 16.24
CA GLN A 135 11.23 -2.48 15.39
C GLN A 135 9.71 -2.58 15.30
N GLY A 136 8.99 -2.49 16.43
CA GLY A 136 7.53 -2.50 16.46
C GLY A 136 6.91 -1.30 15.72
N MET A 137 7.50 -0.12 15.85
CA MET A 137 7.04 1.10 15.14
C MET A 137 7.21 1.06 13.62
N LYS A 138 7.92 0.07 13.07
CA LYS A 138 8.01 -0.14 11.61
C LYS A 138 7.05 -1.21 11.09
N THR A 139 6.20 -1.76 11.96
CA THR A 139 5.16 -2.72 11.56
C THR A 139 3.88 -2.00 11.16
N ILE A 140 2.99 -2.66 10.41
CA ILE A 140 1.64 -2.15 10.13
C ILE A 140 0.85 -1.80 11.41
N PHE A 141 1.08 -2.54 12.51
CA PHE A 141 0.47 -2.23 13.81
C PHE A 141 1.00 -0.92 14.43
N GLY A 142 2.25 -0.58 14.12
CA GLY A 142 2.83 0.72 14.47
C GLY A 142 2.19 1.87 13.71
N TRP A 143 1.78 1.65 12.45
CA TRP A 143 1.08 2.64 11.64
C TRP A 143 -0.27 3.03 12.23
N PHE A 144 -1.01 2.09 12.85
CA PHE A 144 -2.26 2.44 13.55
C PHE A 144 -2.07 3.47 14.67
N ARG A 145 -0.86 3.57 15.25
CA ARG A 145 -0.50 4.57 16.28
C ARG A 145 0.07 5.87 15.71
N TRP A 146 0.35 5.93 14.41
CA TRP A 146 0.89 7.12 13.76
C TRP A 146 -0.10 8.29 13.86
N THR A 147 0.41 9.50 14.10
CA THR A 147 -0.42 10.71 14.16
C THR A 147 0.05 11.81 13.22
N GLY A 148 1.31 11.76 12.75
CA GLY A 148 1.92 12.81 11.94
C GLY A 148 2.40 14.02 12.76
N LEU A 149 2.27 13.96 14.10
CA LEU A 149 2.58 15.08 14.99
C LEU A 149 3.92 14.90 15.74
N LYS A 150 4.56 13.73 15.63
CA LYS A 150 5.84 13.45 16.28
C LYS A 150 6.87 12.94 15.26
N PRO A 151 7.42 13.82 14.40
CA PRO A 151 8.39 13.45 13.38
C PRO A 151 9.56 12.65 13.95
N GLY A 152 9.93 11.56 13.26
CA GLY A 152 11.04 10.67 13.64
C GLY A 152 10.83 9.78 14.87
N LYS A 153 9.65 9.83 15.51
CA LYS A 153 9.32 9.00 16.69
C LYS A 153 8.16 8.03 16.47
N GLU A 154 7.58 8.06 15.27
CA GLU A 154 6.41 7.29 14.87
C GLU A 154 6.74 6.36 13.69
N PHE A 155 5.72 5.68 13.16
CA PHE A 155 5.83 4.91 11.93
C PHE A 155 6.37 5.80 10.79
N PRO A 156 7.42 5.37 10.07
CA PRO A 156 7.97 6.15 8.95
C PRO A 156 6.96 6.31 7.82
N HIS A 157 6.79 7.53 7.29
CA HIS A 157 5.93 7.81 6.12
C HIS A 157 4.47 7.33 6.27
N GLY A 158 3.91 7.45 7.48
CA GLY A 158 2.54 7.01 7.75
C GLY A 158 1.47 7.80 7.00
N ASP A 159 1.77 9.05 6.65
CA ASP A 159 1.01 9.90 5.74
C ASP A 159 1.00 9.33 4.32
N SER A 160 2.16 8.97 3.78
CA SER A 160 2.26 8.40 2.44
C SER A 160 1.55 7.04 2.33
N LEU A 161 1.65 6.19 3.36
CA LEU A 161 0.88 4.94 3.40
C LEU A 161 -0.64 5.20 3.46
N ALA A 162 -1.07 6.24 4.18
CA ALA A 162 -2.49 6.62 4.24
C ALA A 162 -3.00 7.12 2.88
N SER A 163 -2.25 8.00 2.21
CA SER A 163 -2.55 8.42 0.84
C SER A 163 -2.59 7.24 -0.13
N LEU A 164 -1.64 6.30 -0.01
CA LEU A 164 -1.61 5.09 -0.84
C LEU A 164 -2.93 4.30 -0.74
N PHE A 165 -3.49 4.20 0.47
CA PHE A 165 -4.79 3.57 0.67
C PHE A 165 -5.93 4.34 -0.01
N SER A 166 -6.02 5.64 0.21
CA SER A 166 -7.15 6.45 -0.27
C SER A 166 -7.11 6.76 -1.76
N GLU A 167 -5.92 6.82 -2.35
CA GLU A 167 -5.69 7.29 -3.73
C GLU A 167 -5.41 6.15 -4.71
N GLU A 168 -4.79 5.04 -4.25
CA GLU A 168 -4.37 3.95 -5.13
C GLU A 168 -5.04 2.61 -4.77
N ILE A 169 -4.73 2.05 -3.59
CA ILE A 169 -5.14 0.69 -3.21
C ILE A 169 -6.66 0.56 -3.20
N TYR A 170 -7.37 1.40 -2.46
CA TYR A 170 -8.84 1.26 -2.37
C TYR A 170 -9.53 1.62 -3.68
N PRO A 171 -9.22 2.74 -4.38
CA PRO A 171 -9.87 3.06 -5.66
C PRO A 171 -9.60 2.02 -6.76
N PHE A 172 -8.38 1.50 -6.86
CA PHE A 172 -7.94 0.63 -7.95
C PHE A 172 -7.73 -0.84 -7.56
N CYS A 173 -8.22 -1.28 -6.40
CA CYS A 173 -8.10 -2.68 -5.95
C CYS A 173 -8.49 -3.71 -7.01
N VAL A 174 -9.59 -3.48 -7.76
CA VAL A 174 -10.03 -4.39 -8.83
C VAL A 174 -8.99 -4.49 -9.96
N LYS A 175 -8.31 -3.38 -10.29
CA LYS A 175 -7.23 -3.39 -11.29
C LYS A 175 -6.10 -4.31 -10.84
N TYR A 176 -5.59 -4.12 -9.62
CA TYR A 176 -4.51 -4.95 -9.08
C TYR A 176 -4.91 -6.42 -8.98
N TYR A 177 -6.15 -6.71 -8.59
CA TYR A 177 -6.66 -8.08 -8.59
C TYR A 177 -6.64 -8.70 -10.00
N THR A 178 -7.10 -7.97 -11.02
CA THR A 178 -7.09 -8.46 -12.40
C THR A 178 -5.69 -8.59 -13.01
N GLU A 179 -4.75 -7.72 -12.62
CA GLU A 179 -3.35 -7.84 -13.02
C GLU A 179 -2.74 -9.13 -12.47
N ALA A 180 -2.95 -9.42 -11.19
CA ALA A 180 -2.46 -10.66 -10.58
C ALA A 180 -3.01 -11.94 -11.27
N GLN A 181 -4.25 -11.91 -11.77
CA GLN A 181 -4.78 -13.06 -12.53
C GLN A 181 -4.10 -13.22 -13.89
N ARG A 182 -3.78 -12.11 -14.58
CA ARG A 182 -3.08 -12.15 -15.87
C ARG A 182 -1.65 -12.62 -15.74
N ASP A 183 -0.93 -12.11 -14.73
CA ASP A 183 0.45 -12.50 -14.48
C ASP A 183 0.54 -14.01 -14.22
N LEU A 184 -0.43 -14.59 -13.51
CA LEU A 184 -0.54 -16.04 -13.32
C LEU A 184 -0.90 -16.79 -14.62
N GLU A 185 -1.84 -16.28 -15.41
CA GLU A 185 -2.23 -16.87 -16.70
C GLU A 185 -1.07 -16.89 -17.72
N ASP A 186 -0.29 -15.81 -17.78
CA ASP A 186 0.89 -15.69 -18.64
C ASP A 186 2.00 -16.66 -18.21
N GLU A 187 2.25 -16.81 -16.89
CA GLU A 187 3.18 -17.81 -16.35
C GLU A 187 2.71 -19.26 -16.58
N GLU A 188 1.41 -19.53 -16.45
CA GLU A 188 0.83 -20.85 -16.72
C GLU A 188 0.96 -21.24 -18.21
N GLY A 189 0.82 -20.27 -19.12
CA GLY A 189 1.00 -20.45 -20.57
C GLY A 189 2.44 -20.81 -20.98
N GLU A 190 3.44 -20.37 -20.22
CA GLU A 190 4.86 -20.73 -20.44
C GLU A 190 5.21 -22.12 -19.88
N SER A 191 4.50 -22.58 -18.84
CA SER A 191 4.72 -23.90 -18.21
C SER A 191 4.24 -25.11 -19.05
N GLY A 192 3.53 -24.84 -20.16
CA GLY A 192 2.91 -25.85 -21.04
C GLY A 192 3.67 -26.17 -22.33
N LEU A 193 4.84 -25.57 -22.59
CA LEU A 193 5.68 -25.97 -23.71
C LEU A 193 6.44 -27.25 -23.34
N SER A 194 5.75 -28.37 -23.52
CA SER A 194 6.32 -29.71 -23.54
C SER A 194 7.56 -29.74 -24.42
N ALA A 195 8.67 -30.13 -23.80
CA ALA A 195 9.87 -30.59 -24.48
C ALA A 195 9.54 -31.80 -25.37
N ASP A 196 9.23 -31.54 -26.63
CA ASP A 196 9.49 -32.47 -27.73
C ASP A 196 10.51 -31.79 -28.67
N ASP A 197 11.76 -32.11 -28.35
CA ASP A 197 12.94 -32.08 -29.19
C ASP A 197 12.66 -32.69 -30.58
N ASP A 198 12.91 -31.94 -31.66
CA ASP A 198 13.94 -32.25 -32.67
C ASP A 198 13.70 -31.42 -33.96
N GLY A 199 14.62 -30.50 -34.31
CA GLY A 199 14.56 -29.76 -35.58
C GLY A 199 15.35 -28.45 -35.68
N GLU A 200 16.69 -28.58 -35.71
CA GLU A 200 17.70 -27.76 -36.44
C GLU A 200 17.57 -26.21 -36.54
N ASP A 201 18.62 -25.54 -36.04
CA ASP A 201 19.25 -24.29 -36.49
C ASP A 201 18.41 -23.02 -36.79
N ASP A 202 18.51 -22.02 -35.91
CA ASP A 202 18.83 -20.63 -36.34
C ASP A 202 19.39 -19.79 -35.17
N GLU A 203 20.67 -19.39 -35.24
CA GLU A 203 21.25 -18.41 -34.33
C GLU A 203 20.71 -17.01 -34.66
N GLY A 204 19.69 -16.57 -33.91
CA GLY A 204 19.16 -15.21 -33.94
C GLY A 204 19.24 -14.56 -32.57
N SER A 205 20.42 -14.07 -32.18
CA SER A 205 20.61 -13.18 -31.04
C SER A 205 19.71 -11.93 -31.19
N LEU A 206 18.61 -11.88 -30.46
CA LEU A 206 17.72 -10.72 -30.38
C LEU A 206 18.38 -9.64 -29.52
N GLY A 207 19.27 -8.87 -30.15
CA GLY A 207 19.88 -7.69 -29.57
C GLY A 207 18.85 -6.60 -29.25
N GLU A 208 19.11 -5.87 -28.18
CA GLU A 208 18.45 -4.61 -27.82
C GLU A 208 18.20 -3.74 -29.06
N VAL A 209 16.92 -3.43 -29.30
CA VAL A 209 16.51 -2.44 -30.31
C VAL A 209 16.83 -1.05 -29.76
N ASP A 210 18.02 -0.56 -30.10
CA ASP A 210 18.39 0.86 -29.95
C ASP A 210 17.76 1.66 -31.10
N LEU A 211 16.86 2.59 -30.77
CA LEU A 211 16.17 3.44 -31.75
C LEU A 211 17.11 4.59 -32.16
N PRO A 212 17.57 4.67 -33.43
CA PRO A 212 18.44 5.76 -33.86
C PRO A 212 17.68 7.09 -33.90
N LEU A 213 18.19 8.08 -33.17
CA LEU A 213 17.76 9.48 -33.24
C LEU A 213 18.13 10.06 -34.60
N SER A 214 17.13 10.53 -35.34
CA SER A 214 17.31 11.23 -36.62
C SER A 214 17.65 12.72 -36.37
N ASP A 215 18.92 13.08 -36.48
CA ASP A 215 19.37 14.47 -36.65
C ASP A 215 19.23 14.88 -38.12
N GLU A 216 18.14 15.58 -38.47
CA GLU A 216 18.08 16.40 -39.69
C GLU A 216 18.10 17.89 -39.29
N GLU A 217 19.29 18.52 -39.36
CA GLU A 217 19.41 19.97 -39.41
C GLU A 217 18.96 20.51 -40.78
N PRO A 218 18.11 21.55 -40.86
CA PRO A 218 17.85 22.24 -42.12
C PRO A 218 18.87 23.38 -42.37
N ASP A 219 19.79 23.15 -43.31
CA ASP A 219 20.61 24.19 -43.93
C ASP A 219 19.79 24.98 -44.96
N SER A 220 19.54 26.27 -44.70
CA SER A 220 19.10 27.20 -45.76
C SER A 220 19.69 28.60 -45.59
N LYS A 221 20.85 28.78 -46.23
CA LYS A 221 21.27 29.91 -47.09
C LYS A 221 20.93 31.35 -46.66
N LYS A 222 21.99 32.06 -46.25
CA LYS A 222 22.11 33.53 -46.21
C LYS A 222 21.87 34.15 -47.60
N ARG A 223 20.93 35.11 -47.70
CA ARG A 223 20.89 36.13 -48.78
C ARG A 223 21.69 37.35 -48.33
N LYS A 224 22.69 37.77 -49.12
CA LYS A 224 23.30 39.11 -49.05
C LYS A 224 22.61 40.02 -50.06
N VAL A 225 22.34 41.25 -49.64
CA VAL A 225 22.25 42.44 -50.49
C VAL A 225 23.67 42.94 -50.74
#